data_AF-A0A2G2YGY5-F1
#
_entry.id   AF-A0A2G2YGY5-F1
#
_cell.length_a   1.000
_cell.length_b   1.000
_cell.length_c   1.000
_cell.angle_alpha   90.00
_cell.angle_beta   90.00
_cell.angle_gamma   90.00
#
_symmetry.space_group_name_H-M   'P 1'
#
loop_
_entity.id
_entity.type
_entity.pdbx_description
1 polymer ?
#
loop_
_entity_poly.entity_id
_entity_poly.type
_entity_poly.pdbx_seq_one_letter_code
_entity_poly.pdbx_strand_id
1 'polypeptide(L)'
;MEKEAEVAVRLLNSDGDGLLGFEDFTKLMEGMEKERNKKSELIGAFGMYIGMEGGGYITSKSLKRMLSRLGKSTSIKNCKTMISRFDINGYGVLSFDEFKIMITN
;
A
#
# COMPACT_ATOMS: atom_id res chain seq x y z
N MET A 1 6.70 -0.37 20.37
CA MET A 1 7.65 0.75 20.52
C MET A 1 9.00 0.29 21.08
N GLU A 2 9.20 0.06 22.39
CA GLU A 2 10.55 -0.32 22.90
C GLU A 2 11.15 -1.57 22.25
N LYS A 3 10.36 -2.64 22.12
CA LYS A 3 10.81 -3.89 21.47
C LYS A 3 11.18 -3.72 20.00
N GLU A 4 10.55 -2.80 19.29
CA GLU A 4 10.82 -2.56 17.87
C GLU A 4 12.10 -1.74 17.70
N ALA A 5 12.33 -0.77 18.60
CA ALA A 5 13.56 0.02 18.62
C ALA A 5 14.77 -0.86 18.95
N GLU A 6 14.68 -1.74 19.95
CA GLU A 6 15.76 -2.68 20.28
C GLU A 6 16.06 -3.65 19.13
N VAL A 7 15.03 -4.15 18.44
CA VAL A 7 15.21 -5.01 17.27
C VAL A 7 15.88 -4.26 16.13
N ALA A 8 15.49 -3.01 15.86
CA ALA A 8 16.11 -2.18 14.84
C ALA A 8 17.60 -1.92 15.13
N VAL A 9 17.94 -1.60 16.38
CA VAL A 9 19.34 -1.42 16.81
C VAL A 9 20.14 -2.70 16.60
N ARG A 10 19.60 -3.86 16.99
CA ARG A 10 20.29 -5.16 16.81
C ARG A 10 20.47 -5.57 15.35
N LEU A 11 19.53 -5.24 14.47
CA LEU A 11 19.58 -5.63 13.06
C LEU A 11 20.50 -4.75 12.22
N LEU A 12 20.66 -3.49 12.63
CA LEU A 12 21.37 -2.48 11.83
C LEU A 12 22.74 -2.14 12.39
N ASN A 13 23.04 -2.44 13.65
CA ASN A 13 24.36 -2.24 14.22
C ASN A 13 25.38 -3.16 13.51
N SER A 14 26.16 -2.58 12.61
CA SER A 14 27.14 -3.29 11.79
C SER A 14 28.44 -3.58 12.54
N ASP A 15 28.78 -2.78 13.56
CA ASP A 15 30.04 -2.88 14.30
C ASP A 15 29.93 -3.61 15.65
N GLY A 16 28.70 -3.89 16.09
CA GLY A 16 28.38 -4.67 17.28
C GLY A 16 28.62 -3.94 18.60
N ASP A 17 28.82 -2.61 18.60
CA ASP A 17 29.12 -1.82 19.79
C ASP A 17 27.91 -1.58 20.74
N GLY A 18 26.72 -2.07 20.36
CA GLY A 18 25.46 -1.87 21.06
C GLY A 18 24.75 -0.55 20.75
N LEU A 19 25.32 0.31 19.90
CA LEU A 19 24.78 1.59 19.47
C LEU A 19 24.54 1.60 17.94
N LEU A 20 24.00 2.69 17.41
CA LEU A 20 23.93 2.89 15.95
C LEU A 20 24.94 3.96 15.59
N GLY A 21 25.99 3.57 14.86
CA GLY A 21 26.90 4.51 14.24
C GLY A 21 26.20 5.35 13.17
N PHE A 22 26.85 6.41 12.70
CA PHE A 22 26.28 7.32 11.69
C PHE A 22 25.87 6.59 10.40
N GLU A 23 26.65 5.59 9.97
CA GLU A 23 26.34 4.81 8.77
C GLU A 23 25.09 3.94 8.98
N ASP A 24 24.96 3.29 10.14
CA ASP A 24 23.81 2.44 10.47
C ASP A 24 22.54 3.28 10.65
N PHE A 25 22.67 4.47 11.25
CA PHE A 25 21.58 5.45 11.33
C PHE A 25 21.14 5.93 9.95
N THR A 26 22.09 6.17 9.03
CA THR A 26 21.78 6.54 7.64
C THR A 26 20.95 5.44 6.95
N LYS A 27 21.36 4.17 7.07
CA LYS A 27 20.62 3.02 6.53
C LYS A 27 19.21 2.90 7.12
N LEU A 28 19.05 3.14 8.43
CA LEU A 28 17.75 3.17 9.09
C LEU A 28 16.84 4.24 8.47
N MET A 29 17.35 5.46 8.33
CA MET A 29 16.60 6.60 7.80
C MET A 29 16.19 6.38 6.34
N GLU A 30 17.09 5.85 5.51
CA GLU A 30 16.77 5.49 4.12
C GLU A 30 15.67 4.42 4.04
N GLY A 31 15.70 3.42 4.93
CA GLY A 31 14.66 2.40 5.02
C GLY A 31 13.30 3.00 5.40
N MET A 32 13.28 3.88 6.41
CA MET A 32 12.07 4.58 6.84
C MET A 32 11.52 5.50 5.76
N GLU A 33 12.38 6.21 5.03
CA GLU A 33 11.98 7.07 3.91
C GLU A 33 11.39 6.25 2.77
N LYS A 34 12.01 5.12 2.40
CA LYS A 34 11.46 4.18 1.42
C LYS A 34 10.07 3.69 1.81
N GLU A 35 9.87 3.27 3.06
CA GLU A 35 8.56 2.83 3.55
C GLU A 35 7.51 3.95 3.55
N ARG A 36 7.92 5.18 3.93
CA ARG A 36 7.05 6.36 3.84
C ARG A 36 6.64 6.65 2.39
N ASN A 37 7.58 6.56 1.46
CA ASN A 37 7.34 6.79 0.04
C ASN A 37 6.41 5.73 -0.54
N LYS A 38 6.64 4.44 -0.27
CA LYS A 38 5.72 3.35 -0.67
C LYS A 38 4.30 3.58 -0.15
N LYS A 39 4.15 3.98 1.12
CA LYS A 39 2.84 4.30 1.70
C LYS A 39 2.18 5.47 0.98
N SER A 40 2.94 6.53 0.67
CA SER A 40 2.45 7.69 -0.07
C SER A 40 1.99 7.32 -1.48
N GLU A 41 2.77 6.50 -2.19
CA GLU A 41 2.43 5.98 -3.52
C GLU A 41 1.16 5.13 -3.50
N LEU A 42 1.01 4.25 -2.51
CA LEU A 42 -0.21 3.44 -2.33
C LEU A 42 -1.45 4.31 -2.07
N ILE A 43 -1.32 5.35 -1.24
CA ILE A 43 -2.41 6.30 -0.99
C ILE A 43 -2.75 7.07 -2.27
N GLY A 44 -1.75 7.53 -3.00
CA GLY A 44 -1.93 8.21 -4.28
C GLY A 44 -2.64 7.32 -5.30
N ALA A 45 -2.16 6.08 -5.48
CA ALA A 45 -2.76 5.09 -6.36
C ALA A 45 -4.22 4.81 -5.99
N PHE A 46 -4.50 4.58 -4.69
CA PHE A 46 -5.86 4.40 -4.21
C PHE A 46 -6.76 5.60 -4.54
N GLY A 47 -6.24 6.82 -4.32
CA GLY A 47 -6.86 8.09 -4.69
C GLY A 47 -7.27 8.15 -6.17
N MET A 48 -6.42 7.65 -7.08
CA MET A 48 -6.71 7.60 -8.51
C MET A 48 -7.90 6.70 -8.85
N TYR A 49 -8.08 5.58 -8.12
CA TYR A 49 -9.23 4.70 -8.32
C TYR A 49 -10.52 5.35 -7.84
N ILE A 50 -10.57 5.86 -6.61
CA ILE A 50 -11.78 6.45 -6.02
C ILE A 50 -12.20 7.74 -6.76
N GLY A 51 -11.22 8.54 -7.21
CA GLY A 51 -11.45 9.85 -7.83
C GLY A 51 -12.07 10.85 -6.86
N MET A 52 -12.57 11.99 -7.38
CA MET A 52 -13.16 13.07 -6.55
C MET A 52 -14.54 12.71 -5.97
N GLU A 53 -15.22 11.70 -6.53
CA GLU A 53 -16.58 11.30 -6.13
C GLU A 53 -16.61 10.16 -5.08
N GLY A 54 -15.47 9.54 -4.80
CA GLY A 54 -15.44 8.22 -4.15
C GLY A 54 -15.31 8.28 -2.64
N GLY A 55 -16.41 8.00 -1.93
CA GLY A 55 -16.53 7.96 -0.47
C GLY A 55 -15.71 6.88 0.26
N GLY A 56 -14.42 6.77 -0.03
CA GLY A 56 -13.45 5.94 0.68
C GLY A 56 -13.27 4.50 0.17
N TYR A 57 -13.97 4.10 -0.90
CA TYR A 57 -13.97 2.72 -1.39
C TYR A 57 -13.82 2.62 -2.92
N ILE A 58 -13.14 1.57 -3.37
CA ILE A 58 -13.06 1.22 -4.79
C ILE A 58 -14.28 0.38 -5.17
N THR A 59 -15.08 0.90 -6.10
CA THR A 59 -16.27 0.23 -6.62
C THR A 59 -15.99 -0.36 -8.00
N SER A 60 -16.83 -1.27 -8.48
CA SER A 60 -16.66 -1.84 -9.83
C SER A 60 -16.69 -0.77 -10.94
N LYS A 61 -17.43 0.32 -10.71
CA LYS A 61 -17.50 1.48 -11.61
C LYS A 61 -16.18 2.26 -11.61
N SER A 62 -15.64 2.53 -10.42
CA SER A 62 -14.40 3.31 -10.26
C SER A 62 -13.19 2.52 -10.78
N LEU A 63 -13.15 1.21 -10.52
CA LEU A 63 -12.19 0.28 -11.13
C LEU A 63 -12.27 0.28 -12.66
N LYS A 64 -13.47 0.16 -13.24
CA LYS A 64 -13.66 0.20 -14.70
C LYS A 64 -13.15 1.51 -15.30
N ARG A 65 -13.48 2.64 -14.68
CA ARG A 65 -13.04 3.97 -15.10
C ARG A 65 -11.52 4.07 -15.09
N MET A 66 -10.87 3.61 -14.02
CA MET A 66 -9.41 3.63 -13.92
C MET A 66 -8.75 2.72 -14.97
N LEU A 67 -9.26 1.50 -15.16
CA LEU A 67 -8.78 0.60 -16.22
C LEU A 67 -8.91 1.23 -17.61
N SER A 68 -10.00 1.95 -17.86
CA SER A 68 -10.21 2.67 -19.13
C SER A 68 -9.18 3.79 -19.32
N ARG A 69 -8.82 4.52 -18.26
CA ARG A 69 -7.75 5.54 -18.29
C ARG A 69 -6.36 4.93 -18.58
N LEU A 70 -6.14 3.68 -18.18
CA LEU A 70 -4.93 2.92 -18.48
C LEU A 70 -4.99 2.22 -19.85
N GLY A 71 -5.97 2.56 -20.70
CA GLY A 71 -6.13 1.96 -22.03
C GLY A 71 -6.71 0.54 -22.04
N LYS A 72 -7.18 0.03 -20.90
CA LYS A 72 -7.80 -1.30 -20.78
C LYS A 72 -9.32 -1.19 -20.72
N SER A 73 -10.00 -1.77 -21.71
CA SER A 73 -11.45 -1.91 -21.69
C SER A 73 -11.86 -3.17 -20.94
N THR A 74 -12.84 -3.05 -20.03
CA THR A 74 -13.40 -4.19 -19.30
C THR A 74 -14.88 -4.00 -19.01
N SER A 75 -15.59 -5.11 -18.78
CA SER A 75 -17.01 -5.10 -18.42
C SER A 75 -17.19 -4.86 -16.92
N ILE A 76 -18.34 -4.31 -16.51
CA ILE A 76 -18.67 -4.17 -15.09
C ILE A 76 -18.73 -5.53 -14.39
N LYS A 77 -19.17 -6.58 -15.10
CA LYS A 77 -19.21 -7.96 -14.57
C LYS A 77 -17.79 -8.44 -14.23
N ASN A 78 -16.83 -8.21 -15.12
CA ASN A 78 -15.43 -8.57 -14.87
C ASN A 78 -14.84 -7.78 -13.71
N CYS A 79 -15.14 -6.47 -13.60
CA CYS A 79 -14.72 -5.67 -12.45
C CYS A 79 -15.27 -6.21 -11.13
N LYS A 80 -16.53 -6.67 -11.09
CA LYS A 80 -17.11 -7.32 -9.91
C LYS A 80 -16.33 -8.58 -9.53
N THR A 81 -15.98 -9.42 -10.51
CA THR A 81 -15.17 -10.62 -10.29
C THR A 81 -13.75 -10.30 -9.83
N MET A 82 -13.16 -9.19 -10.28
CA MET A 82 -11.87 -8.74 -9.79
C MET A 82 -11.96 -8.31 -8.32
N ILE A 83 -12.98 -7.51 -7.97
CA ILE A 83 -13.20 -7.05 -6.60
C ILE A 83 -13.44 -8.24 -5.66
N SER A 84 -14.29 -9.20 -6.05
CA SER A 84 -14.62 -10.34 -5.18
C SER A 84 -13.44 -11.24 -4.81
N ARG A 85 -12.28 -11.10 -5.46
CA ARG A 85 -11.05 -11.82 -5.10
C ARG A 85 -10.32 -11.21 -3.91
N PHE A 86 -10.51 -9.91 -3.68
CA PHE A 86 -9.79 -9.14 -2.67
C PHE A 86 -10.73 -8.52 -1.62
N ASP A 87 -12.04 -8.58 -1.86
CA ASP A 87 -13.11 -8.19 -0.94
C ASP A 87 -13.26 -9.27 0.15
N ILE A 88 -12.58 -9.07 1.27
CA ILE A 88 -12.53 -10.01 2.39
C ILE A 88 -13.75 -9.84 3.29
N ASN A 89 -14.22 -8.61 3.44
CA ASN A 89 -15.38 -8.28 4.27
C ASN A 89 -16.73 -8.53 3.57
N GLY A 90 -16.75 -8.67 2.24
CA GLY A 90 -17.93 -8.98 1.45
C GLY A 90 -18.84 -7.79 1.15
N TYR A 91 -18.34 -6.55 1.25
CA TYR A 91 -19.14 -5.35 0.96
C TYR A 91 -19.33 -5.08 -0.54
N GLY A 92 -18.72 -5.87 -1.41
CA GLY A 92 -18.77 -5.70 -2.87
C GLY A 92 -17.97 -4.50 -3.38
N VAL A 93 -17.12 -3.95 -2.52
CA VAL A 93 -16.22 -2.81 -2.76
C VAL A 93 -14.91 -3.07 -2.02
N LEU A 94 -13.80 -2.43 -2.43
CA LEU A 94 -12.54 -2.56 -1.71
C LEU A 94 -12.28 -1.35 -0.82
N SER A 95 -12.02 -1.63 0.45
CA SER A 95 -11.41 -0.67 1.38
C SER A 95 -9.93 -0.43 1.03
N PHE A 96 -9.30 0.54 1.70
CA PHE A 96 -7.87 0.78 1.53
C PHE A 96 -7.02 -0.44 1.95
N ASP A 97 -7.43 -1.16 3.00
CA ASP A 97 -6.70 -2.33 3.46
C ASP A 97 -6.76 -3.50 2.48
N GLU A 98 -7.94 -3.75 1.91
CA GLU A 98 -8.13 -4.76 0.86
C GLU A 98 -7.41 -4.40 -0.45
N PHE A 99 -7.40 -3.10 -0.79
CA PHE A 99 -6.61 -2.62 -1.91
C PHE A 99 -5.11 -2.80 -1.71
N LYS A 100 -4.58 -2.57 -0.49
CA LYS A 100 -3.16 -2.83 -0.21
C LYS A 100 -2.82 -4.29 -0.53
N ILE A 101 -3.63 -5.24 -0.06
CA ILE A 101 -3.44 -6.67 -0.34
C ILE A 101 -3.41 -6.94 -1.85
N MET A 102 -4.28 -6.27 -2.61
CA MET A 102 -4.31 -6.40 -4.08
C MET A 102 -3.01 -5.91 -4.77
N ILE A 103 -2.32 -4.92 -4.21
CA ILE A 103 -1.11 -4.33 -4.82
C ILE A 103 0.18 -4.98 -4.29
N THR A 104 0.16 -5.56 -3.09
CA THR A 104 1.34 -6.16 -2.44
C THR A 104 1.49 -7.67 -2.68
N ASN A 105 0.50 -8.33 -3.29
CA ASN A 105 0.58 -9.72 -3.76
C ASN A 105 0.94 -9.79 -5.24
#